data_AF-A0A5S3Z521-F1
#
_entry.id   AF-A0A5S3Z521-F1
#
_cell.length_a   1.000
_cell.length_b   1.000
_cell.length_c   1.000
_cell.angle_alpha   90.00
_cell.angle_beta   90.00
_cell.angle_gamma   90.00
#
_symmetry.space_group_name_H-M   'P 1'
#
loop_
_entity.id
_entity.type
_entity.pdbx_description
1 polymer ?
#
loop_
_entity_poly.entity_id
_entity_poly.type
_entity_poly.pdbx_seq_one_letter_code
_entity_poly.pdbx_strand_id
1 'polypeptide(L)'
;MNNGSAAVLVPAIVFFWLSKERKALRFALLTAGFFLFGILIHDMLHDHDTEKVWRYVVWASNDIIWMAIIAYWGIRGKVHMWQSIAGQLIVVAAPFLQLWRVADRHLWDLTFNSAYLYKTLLPIINSATLILCYLPILFWLQARRNKTAARTLS
;
A
#
# COMPACT_ATOMS: atom_id res chain seq x y z
N MET A 1 -13.28 -1.73 6.45
CA MET A 1 -12.29 -0.72 5.99
C MET A 1 -13.06 0.26 5.12
N ASN A 2 -12.81 1.57 5.23
CA ASN A 2 -13.61 2.55 4.49
C ASN A 2 -13.22 2.50 3.00
N ASN A 3 -14.19 2.28 2.11
CA ASN A 3 -14.05 1.82 0.72
C ASN A 3 -13.42 2.85 -0.27
N GLY A 4 -12.66 3.84 0.23
CA GLY A 4 -12.16 4.98 -0.56
C GLY A 4 -10.68 4.92 -0.96
N SER A 5 -9.90 3.95 -0.49
CA SER A 5 -8.43 3.99 -0.58
C SER A 5 -7.91 3.96 -2.03
N ALA A 6 -8.55 3.20 -2.92
CA ALA A 6 -8.13 3.13 -4.33
C ALA A 6 -8.47 4.42 -5.10
N ALA A 7 -9.62 5.03 -4.83
CA ALA A 7 -10.04 6.29 -5.46
C ALA A 7 -9.09 7.45 -5.11
N VAL A 8 -8.51 7.42 -3.90
CA VAL A 8 -7.49 8.38 -3.46
C VAL A 8 -6.24 8.35 -4.36
N LEU A 9 -5.95 7.28 -5.09
CA LEU A 9 -4.78 7.22 -5.99
C LEU A 9 -5.03 7.82 -7.37
N VAL A 10 -6.28 8.09 -7.75
CA VAL A 10 -6.64 8.60 -9.09
C VAL A 10 -5.90 9.91 -9.43
N PRO A 11 -5.86 10.94 -8.55
CA PRO A 11 -5.13 12.17 -8.85
C PRO A 11 -3.63 11.93 -9.10
N ALA A 12 -2.99 11.06 -8.30
CA ALA A 12 -1.59 10.70 -8.47
C ALA A 12 -1.33 9.98 -9.80
N ILE A 13 -2.20 9.03 -10.17
CA ILE A 13 -2.13 8.30 -11.43
C ILE A 13 -2.23 9.27 -12.62
N VAL A 14 -3.21 10.17 -12.60
CA VAL A 14 -3.39 11.19 -13.65
C VAL A 14 -2.16 12.10 -13.73
N PHE A 15 -1.63 12.56 -12.59
CA PHE A 15 -0.43 13.38 -12.56
C PHE A 15 0.79 12.65 -13.16
N PHE A 16 1.04 11.39 -12.79
CA PHE A 16 2.17 10.63 -13.31
C PHE A 16 2.03 10.27 -14.78
N TRP A 17 0.80 10.07 -15.25
CA TRP A 17 0.50 9.88 -16.65
C TRP A 17 0.83 11.15 -17.47
N LEU A 18 0.39 12.32 -17.02
CA LEU A 18 0.66 13.61 -17.68
C LEU A 18 2.15 14.01 -17.61
N SER A 19 2.80 13.80 -16.47
CA SER A 19 4.24 14.09 -16.28
C SER A 19 5.17 13.07 -16.94
N LYS A 20 4.62 11.99 -17.50
CA LYS A 20 5.35 10.86 -18.12
C LYS A 20 6.31 10.15 -17.14
N GLU A 21 6.06 10.24 -15.84
CA GLU A 21 6.82 9.58 -14.77
C GLU A 21 6.47 8.08 -14.68
N ARG A 22 6.99 7.28 -15.62
CA ARG A 22 6.61 5.87 -15.81
C ARG A 22 6.90 4.99 -14.59
N LYS A 23 7.96 5.28 -13.82
CA LYS A 23 8.36 4.50 -12.64
C LYS A 23 7.36 4.67 -11.51
N ALA A 24 7.02 5.91 -11.17
CA ALA A 24 6.01 6.24 -10.17
C ALA A 24 4.61 5.79 -10.60
N LEU A 25 4.27 5.92 -11.89
CA LEU A 25 2.99 5.47 -12.45
C LEU A 25 2.78 3.97 -12.25
N ARG A 26 3.79 3.13 -12.56
CA ARG A 26 3.70 1.67 -12.37
C ARG A 26 3.46 1.31 -10.91
N PHE A 27 4.18 1.96 -10.00
CA PHE A 27 4.00 1.75 -8.56
C PHE A 27 2.58 2.11 -8.12
N ALA A 28 2.09 3.31 -8.49
CA ALA A 28 0.74 3.76 -8.15
C ALA A 28 -0.36 2.87 -8.73
N LEU A 29 -0.23 2.42 -9.98
CA LEU A 29 -1.18 1.51 -10.63
C LEU A 29 -1.23 0.15 -9.95
N LEU A 30 -0.09 -0.41 -9.58
CA LEU A 30 -0.05 -1.69 -8.86
C LEU A 30 -0.74 -1.55 -7.49
N THR A 31 -0.39 -0.52 -6.72
CA THR A 31 -1.03 -0.28 -5.42
C THR A 31 -2.54 -0.06 -5.56
N ALA A 32 -2.98 0.70 -6.56
CA ALA A 32 -4.40 0.89 -6.84
C ALA A 32 -5.10 -0.43 -7.20
N GLY A 33 -4.46 -1.29 -7.99
CA GLY A 33 -4.98 -2.60 -8.36
C GLY A 33 -5.17 -3.51 -7.15
N PHE A 34 -4.20 -3.56 -6.24
CA PHE A 34 -4.30 -4.38 -5.02
C PHE A 34 -5.32 -3.84 -4.02
N PHE A 35 -5.44 -2.51 -3.90
CA PHE A 35 -6.49 -1.91 -3.07
C PHE A 35 -7.89 -2.12 -3.65
N LEU A 36 -8.03 -2.03 -4.98
CA LEU A 36 -9.27 -2.31 -5.67
C LEU A 36 -9.65 -3.78 -5.54
N PHE A 37 -8.70 -4.70 -5.75
CA PHE A 37 -8.91 -6.13 -5.53
C PHE A 37 -9.46 -6.38 -4.13
N GLY A 38 -8.83 -5.79 -3.11
CA GLY A 38 -9.31 -5.85 -1.74
C GLY A 38 -10.77 -5.40 -1.58
N ILE A 39 -11.14 -4.25 -2.14
CA ILE A 39 -12.51 -3.73 -2.07
C ILE A 39 -13.50 -4.71 -2.71
N LEU A 40 -13.17 -5.26 -3.88
CA LEU A 40 -14.07 -6.14 -4.63
C LEU A 40 -14.32 -7.48 -3.93
N ILE A 41 -13.32 -8.01 -3.23
CA ILE A 41 -13.43 -9.32 -2.56
C ILE A 41 -13.91 -9.20 -1.10
N HIS A 42 -13.90 -8.00 -0.52
CA HIS A 42 -14.16 -7.79 0.92
C HIS A 42 -15.50 -8.39 1.36
N ASP A 43 -16.57 -8.09 0.66
CA ASP A 43 -17.92 -8.50 1.05
C ASP A 43 -18.12 -10.00 0.83
N MET A 44 -17.63 -10.52 -0.31
CA MET A 44 -17.63 -11.96 -0.60
C MET A 44 -16.91 -12.77 0.50
N LEU A 45 -15.73 -12.32 0.93
CA LEU A 45 -14.98 -12.96 2.01
C LEU A 45 -15.67 -12.80 3.36
N HIS A 46 -16.30 -11.66 3.61
CA HIS A 46 -17.01 -11.44 4.87
C HIS A 46 -18.17 -12.43 5.04
N ASP A 47 -18.87 -12.72 3.95
CA ASP A 47 -20.07 -13.55 3.94
C ASP A 47 -19.77 -15.06 3.97
N HIS A 48 -18.65 -15.49 3.38
CA HIS A 48 -18.28 -16.91 3.31
C HIS A 48 -17.38 -17.38 4.47
N ASP A 49 -16.77 -16.47 5.23
CA ASP A 49 -15.81 -16.81 6.29
C ASP A 49 -16.41 -16.61 7.69
N THR A 50 -17.26 -17.55 8.10
CA THR A 50 -17.90 -17.60 9.43
C THR A 50 -16.88 -17.78 10.56
N GLU A 51 -15.81 -18.53 10.32
CA GLU A 51 -14.74 -18.78 11.30
C GLU A 51 -13.70 -17.65 11.38
N LYS A 52 -13.77 -16.67 10.46
CA LYS A 52 -12.89 -15.49 10.41
C LYS A 52 -11.41 -15.88 10.34
N VAL A 53 -11.09 -16.89 9.54
CA VAL A 53 -9.72 -17.39 9.31
C VAL A 53 -9.28 -17.04 7.89
N TRP A 54 -10.10 -17.42 6.91
CA TRP A 54 -9.77 -17.27 5.49
C TRP A 54 -9.57 -15.83 5.06
N ARG A 55 -10.26 -14.88 5.70
CA ARG A 55 -10.03 -13.46 5.44
C ARG A 55 -8.59 -13.06 5.66
N TYR A 56 -8.00 -13.39 6.81
CA TYR A 56 -6.64 -12.96 7.14
C TYR A 56 -5.60 -13.67 6.29
N VAL A 57 -5.84 -14.92 5.87
CA VAL A 57 -4.95 -15.62 4.96
C VAL A 57 -4.95 -14.97 3.58
N VAL A 58 -6.12 -14.66 3.03
CA VAL A 58 -6.25 -14.01 1.71
C VAL A 58 -5.66 -12.61 1.73
N TRP A 59 -5.95 -11.83 2.77
CA TRP A 59 -5.42 -10.49 2.94
C TRP A 59 -3.90 -10.49 3.15
N ALA A 60 -3.33 -11.42 3.93
CA ALA A 60 -1.87 -11.55 4.09
C ALA A 60 -1.21 -11.97 2.77
N SER A 61 -1.85 -12.88 2.03
CA SER A 61 -1.38 -13.31 0.71
C SER A 61 -1.36 -12.15 -0.28
N ASN A 62 -2.39 -11.31 -0.26
CA ASN A 62 -2.46 -10.10 -1.08
C ASN A 62 -1.28 -9.16 -0.80
N ASP A 63 -0.97 -8.90 0.47
CA ASP A 63 0.16 -8.04 0.86
C ASP A 63 1.51 -8.65 0.43
N ILE A 64 1.69 -9.96 0.61
CA ILE A 64 2.91 -10.68 0.20
C ILE A 64 3.09 -10.65 -1.32
N ILE A 65 2.03 -10.87 -2.09
CA ILE A 65 2.10 -10.82 -3.56
C ILE A 65 2.44 -9.39 -4.01
N TRP A 66 1.82 -8.37 -3.41
CA TRP A 66 2.17 -6.98 -3.70
C TRP A 66 3.65 -6.71 -3.42
N MET A 67 4.14 -7.12 -2.25
CA MET A 67 5.55 -7.02 -1.84
C MET A 67 6.48 -7.72 -2.83
N ALA A 68 6.14 -8.94 -3.26
CA ALA A 68 6.93 -9.71 -4.22
C ALA A 68 7.03 -8.99 -5.57
N ILE A 69 5.92 -8.46 -6.08
CA ILE A 69 5.89 -7.74 -7.37
C ILE A 69 6.75 -6.47 -7.31
N ILE A 70 6.60 -5.65 -6.26
CA ILE A 70 7.38 -4.41 -6.16
C ILE A 70 8.87 -4.70 -5.95
N ALA A 71 9.24 -5.73 -5.20
CA ALA A 71 10.63 -6.12 -4.99
C ALA A 71 11.26 -6.52 -6.33
N TYR A 72 10.57 -7.38 -7.08
CA TYR A 72 10.99 -7.77 -8.42
C TYR A 72 11.11 -6.55 -9.37
N TRP A 73 10.12 -5.65 -9.36
CA TRP A 73 10.16 -4.44 -10.17
C TRP A 73 11.23 -3.45 -9.74
N GLY A 74 11.55 -3.37 -8.45
CA GLY A 74 12.64 -2.56 -7.91
C GLY A 74 13.99 -3.01 -8.43
N ILE A 75 14.27 -4.32 -8.36
CA ILE A 75 15.51 -4.92 -8.87
C ILE A 75 15.62 -4.74 -10.39
N ARG A 76 14.51 -4.85 -11.14
CA ARG A 76 14.48 -4.64 -12.60
C ARG A 76 14.45 -3.16 -13.01
N GLY A 77 14.53 -2.22 -12.07
CA GLY A 77 14.48 -0.78 -12.35
C GLY A 77 13.15 -0.30 -12.95
N LYS A 78 12.08 -1.10 -12.84
CA LYS A 78 10.75 -0.77 -13.35
C LYS A 78 10.02 0.26 -12.48
N VAL A 79 10.34 0.31 -11.19
CA VAL A 79 9.91 1.32 -10.21
C VAL A 79 11.14 1.97 -9.55
N HIS A 80 10.95 3.03 -8.77
CA HIS A 80 12.05 3.60 -7.99
C HIS A 80 12.48 2.63 -6.89
N MET A 81 13.80 2.39 -6.77
CA MET A 81 14.34 1.49 -5.75
C MET A 81 13.95 1.93 -4.33
N TRP A 82 14.00 3.24 -4.06
CA TRP A 82 13.60 3.77 -2.75
C TRP A 82 12.10 3.55 -2.46
N GLN A 83 11.22 3.61 -3.46
CA GLN A 83 9.79 3.29 -3.27
C GLN A 83 9.60 1.80 -2.99
N SER A 84 10.37 0.94 -3.67
CA SER A 84 10.37 -0.49 -3.38
C SER A 84 10.79 -0.75 -1.94
N ILE A 85 11.93 -0.22 -1.50
CA ILE A 85 12.46 -0.44 -0.14
C ILE A 85 11.48 0.12 0.92
N ALA A 86 11.02 1.37 0.75
CA ALA A 86 10.07 1.98 1.68
C ALA A 86 8.76 1.19 1.74
N GLY A 87 8.26 0.71 0.59
CA GLY A 87 7.06 -0.11 0.52
C GLY A 87 7.21 -1.42 1.30
N GLN A 88 8.34 -2.11 1.21
CA GLN A 88 8.61 -3.32 2.00
C GLN A 88 8.58 -3.02 3.50
N LEU A 89 9.29 -1.96 3.93
CA LEU A 89 9.41 -1.60 5.35
C LEU A 89 8.06 -1.22 5.97
N ILE A 90 7.20 -0.55 5.21
CA ILE A 90 5.86 -0.15 5.65
C ILE A 90 4.92 -1.37 5.70
N VAL A 91 4.91 -2.17 4.62
CA VAL A 91 3.88 -3.19 4.42
C VAL A 91 4.21 -4.50 5.13
N VAL A 92 5.48 -4.82 5.43
CA VAL A 92 5.86 -6.09 6.09
C VAL A 92 5.14 -6.34 7.42
N ALA A 93 4.78 -5.26 8.14
CA ALA A 93 4.01 -5.36 9.37
C ALA A 93 2.58 -5.86 9.14
N ALA A 94 1.98 -5.62 7.98
CA ALA A 94 0.61 -6.05 7.67
C ALA A 94 0.48 -7.58 7.65
N PRO A 95 1.14 -8.35 6.76
CA PRO A 95 0.97 -9.80 6.72
C PRO A 95 1.37 -10.46 8.04
N PHE A 96 2.34 -9.90 8.78
CA PHE A 96 2.65 -10.37 10.13
C PHE A 96 1.47 -10.20 11.10
N LEU A 97 0.86 -9.01 11.17
CA LEU A 97 -0.33 -8.76 11.99
C LEU A 97 -1.52 -9.65 11.59
N GLN A 98 -1.64 -9.95 10.30
CA GLN A 98 -2.69 -10.81 9.78
C GLN A 98 -2.52 -12.26 10.19
N LEU A 99 -1.30 -12.80 10.06
CA LEU A 99 -0.99 -14.16 10.51
C LEU A 99 -1.05 -14.28 12.04
N TRP A 100 -0.59 -13.26 12.76
CA TRP A 100 -0.76 -13.17 14.22
C TRP A 100 -2.23 -13.26 14.61
N ARG A 101 -3.12 -12.57 13.89
CA ARG A 101 -4.57 -12.60 14.15
C ARG A 101 -5.16 -14.00 13.98
N VAL A 102 -4.65 -14.77 13.02
CA VAL A 102 -5.03 -16.18 12.84
C VAL A 102 -4.53 -17.01 14.01
N ALA A 103 -3.24 -16.89 14.37
CA ALA A 103 -2.65 -17.65 15.47
C ALA A 103 -3.32 -17.36 16.82
N ASP A 104 -3.56 -16.09 17.14
CA ASP A 104 -4.15 -15.63 18.40
C ASP A 104 -5.57 -16.19 18.62
N ARG A 105 -6.38 -16.26 17.55
CA ARG A 105 -7.74 -16.83 17.61
C ARG A 105 -7.74 -18.33 17.89
N HIS A 106 -6.73 -19.08 17.43
CA HIS A 106 -6.68 -20.53 17.62
C HIS A 106 -5.92 -20.97 18.87
N LEU A 107 -4.96 -20.17 19.34
CA LEU A 107 -4.04 -20.58 20.40
C LEU A 107 -4.30 -19.90 21.75
N TRP A 108 -4.79 -18.66 21.78
CA TRP A 108 -4.61 -17.81 22.96
C TRP A 108 -5.84 -17.12 23.53
N ASP A 109 -7.00 -17.15 22.88
CA ASP A 109 -8.28 -16.55 23.35
C ASP A 109 -8.16 -15.10 23.87
N LEU A 110 -7.04 -14.42 23.59
CA LEU A 110 -6.67 -13.07 24.00
C LEU A 110 -7.32 -12.06 23.06
N THR A 111 -8.65 -12.17 22.97
CA THR A 111 -9.49 -11.59 21.93
C THR A 111 -9.45 -10.04 21.89
N PHE A 112 -9.00 -9.38 22.96
CA PHE A 112 -8.99 -7.90 23.06
C PHE A 112 -7.75 -7.22 22.45
N ASN A 113 -6.52 -7.66 22.78
CA ASN A 113 -5.31 -6.92 22.42
C ASN A 113 -4.97 -7.02 20.92
N SER A 114 -5.07 -8.22 20.35
CA SER A 114 -4.77 -8.42 18.92
C SER A 114 -5.79 -7.74 18.01
N ALA A 115 -7.06 -7.65 18.44
CA ALA A 115 -8.13 -6.99 17.68
C ALA A 115 -7.92 -5.48 17.59
N TYR A 116 -7.52 -4.85 18.69
CA TYR A 116 -7.27 -3.42 18.75
C TYR A 116 -6.04 -3.03 17.93
N LEU A 117 -4.92 -3.73 18.10
CA LEU A 117 -3.71 -3.49 17.31
C LEU A 117 -3.97 -3.67 15.81
N TYR A 118 -4.69 -4.73 15.42
CA TYR A 118 -5.06 -4.97 14.03
C TYR A 118 -5.89 -3.82 13.44
N LYS A 119 -6.92 -3.35 14.16
CA LYS A 119 -7.80 -2.28 13.69
C LYS A 119 -7.12 -0.92 13.64
N THR A 120 -6.08 -0.69 14.43
CA THR A 120 -5.35 0.57 14.49
C THR A 120 -4.19 0.60 13.50
N LEU A 121 -3.38 -0.45 13.43
CA LEU A 121 -2.16 -0.48 12.63
C LEU A 121 -2.42 -0.64 11.14
N LEU A 122 -3.41 -1.45 10.72
CA LEU A 122 -3.69 -1.64 9.30
C LEU A 122 -4.09 -0.35 8.56
N PRO A 123 -5.01 0.48 9.10
CA PRO A 123 -5.29 1.79 8.49
C PRO A 123 -4.05 2.69 8.39
N ILE A 124 -3.16 2.65 9.37
CA ILE A 124 -1.91 3.42 9.37
C ILE A 124 -0.99 2.92 8.25
N ILE A 125 -0.78 1.60 8.15
CA ILE A 125 0.05 0.98 7.10
C ILE A 125 -0.50 1.31 5.70
N ASN A 126 -1.81 1.20 5.52
CA ASN A 126 -2.46 1.54 4.25
C ASN A 126 -2.32 3.02 3.91
N SER A 127 -2.49 3.90 4.90
CA SER A 127 -2.31 5.35 4.72
C SER A 127 -0.86 5.71 4.38
N ALA A 128 0.11 5.10 5.05
CA ALA A 128 1.53 5.27 4.75
C ALA A 128 1.87 4.82 3.32
N THR A 129 1.27 3.71 2.88
CA THR A 129 1.42 3.21 1.49
C THR A 129 0.81 4.17 0.47
N LEU A 130 -0.33 4.80 0.78
CA LEU A 130 -0.90 5.86 -0.06
C LEU A 130 0.02 7.07 -0.13
N ILE A 131 0.54 7.56 1.01
CA ILE A 131 1.48 8.69 1.06
C ILE A 131 2.73 8.39 0.22
N LEU A 132 3.25 7.16 0.27
CA LEU A 132 4.39 6.73 -0.53
C LEU A 132 4.14 6.84 -2.04
N CYS A 133 2.90 6.67 -2.50
CA CYS A 133 2.53 6.88 -3.89
C CYS A 133 2.58 8.36 -4.30
N TYR A 134 2.37 9.29 -3.36
CA TYR A 134 2.37 10.73 -3.60
C TYR A 134 3.75 11.40 -3.48
N LEU A 135 4.70 10.77 -2.77
CA LEU A 135 6.04 11.33 -2.56
C LEU A 135 6.79 11.77 -3.84
N PRO A 136 6.72 11.05 -4.98
CA PRO A 136 7.37 11.52 -6.21
C PRO A 136 6.84 12.86 -6.73
N ILE A 137 5.58 13.20 -6.45
CA ILE A 137 4.99 14.50 -6.80
C ILE A 137 5.66 15.62 -6.00
N LEU A 138 5.89 15.40 -4.70
CA LEU A 138 6.57 16.36 -3.84
C LEU A 138 7.99 16.62 -4.31
N PHE A 139 8.72 15.57 -4.67
CA PHE A 139 10.08 15.70 -5.22
C PHE A 139 10.08 16.45 -6.54
N TRP A 140 9.09 16.21 -7.41
CA TRP A 140 8.94 16.94 -8.66
C TRP A 140 8.67 18.44 -8.43
N LEU A 141 7.79 18.78 -7.48
CA LEU A 141 7.49 20.17 -7.12
C LEU A 141 8.72 20.88 -6.56
N GLN A 142 9.47 20.23 -5.67
CA GLN A 142 10.71 20.77 -5.11
C GLN A 142 11.76 21.02 -6.19
N ALA A 143 11.92 20.08 -7.13
CA ALA A 143 12.85 20.23 -8.24
C ALA A 143 12.46 21.41 -9.16
N ARG A 144 11.17 21.63 -9.42
CA ARG A 144 10.71 22.81 -10.18
C ARG A 144 10.96 24.12 -9.43
N ARG A 145 10.64 24.17 -8.13
CA ARG A 145 10.87 25.36 -7.31
C ARG A 145 12.34 25.80 -7.35
N ASN A 146 13.26 24.85 -7.21
CA ASN A 146 14.70 25.13 -7.23
C ASN A 146 15.17 25.64 -8.60
N LYS A 147 14.64 25.10 -9.70
CA LYS A 147 14.95 25.59 -11.06
C LYS A 147 14.44 27.02 -11.29
N THR A 148 13.24 27.34 -10.82
CA THR A 148 12.69 28.69 -10.93
C THR A 148 13.52 29.68 -10.12
N ALA A 149 13.89 29.33 -8.89
CA ALA A 149 14.73 30.17 -8.03
C ALA A 149 16.12 30.44 -8.62
N ALA A 150 16.74 29.42 -9.24
CA ALA A 150 18.02 29.59 -9.93
C ALA A 150 17.93 30.53 -11.13
N ARG A 151 16.81 30.52 -11.86
CA ARG A 151 16.58 31.37 -13.05
C ARG A 151 16.27 32.82 -12.71
N THR A 152 15.76 33.10 -11.52
CA THR A 152 15.52 34.48 -11.04
C THR A 152 16.78 35.16 -10.49
N LEU A 153 17.84 34.38 -10.23
CA LEU A 153 19.12 34.86 -9.68
C LEU A 153 20.22 35.01 -10.75
N SER A 154 19.94 34.60 -12.00
CA SER A 154 20.83 34.76 -13.17
C SER A 154 20.39 35.94 -14.03
#